data_AF-A0A948DNI5-F1
#
_entry.id   AF-A0A948DNI5-F1
#
_cell.length_a   1.000
_cell.length_b   1.000
_cell.length_c   1.000
_cell.angle_alpha   90.00
_cell.angle_beta   90.00
_cell.angle_gamma   90.00
#
_symmetry.space_group_name_H-M   'P 1'
#
loop_
_entity.id
_entity.type
_entity.pdbx_description
1 polymer ?
#
loop_
_entity_poly.entity_id
_entity_poly.type
_entity_poly.pdbx_seq_one_letter_code
_entity_poly.pdbx_strand_id
1 'polypeptide(L)' 'MALTKNEMVQQVQGKTGLTRKESMAGIDGLFKIIKDELSHWKPVKISGFGKWTVLKKKA' A
#
# COMPACT_ATOMS: atom_id res chain seq x y z
N MET A 1 -17.36 -3.16 -9.97
CA MET A 1 -16.25 -4.07 -9.60
C MET A 1 -15.20 -3.28 -8.84
N ALA A 2 -14.57 -3.85 -7.82
CA ALA A 2 -13.60 -3.16 -6.97
C ALA A 2 -12.20 -3.75 -7.18
N LEU A 3 -11.18 -2.89 -7.19
CA LEU A 3 -9.79 -3.32 -7.35
C LEU A 3 -9.34 -4.15 -6.14
N THR A 4 -8.92 -5.37 -6.40
CA THR A 4 -8.40 -6.30 -5.40
C THR A 4 -6.87 -6.28 -5.35
N LYS A 5 -6.32 -6.75 -4.23
CA LYS A 5 -4.88 -6.95 -4.06
C LYS A 5 -4.28 -7.90 -5.11
N ASN A 6 -5.01 -8.96 -5.48
CA ASN A 6 -4.55 -9.91 -6.50
C ASN A 6 -4.43 -9.23 -7.88
N GLU A 7 -5.37 -8.37 -8.24
CA GLU A 7 -5.30 -7.59 -9.48
C GLU A 7 -4.11 -6.61 -9.44
N MET A 8 -3.83 -5.97 -8.30
CA MET A 8 -2.63 -5.14 -8.15
C MET A 8 -1.35 -5.94 -8.39
N VAL A 9 -1.26 -7.15 -7.83
CA VAL A 9 -0.11 -8.05 -8.02
C VAL A 9 0.06 -8.45 -9.49
N GLN A 10 -1.03 -8.74 -10.20
CA GLN A 10 -1.00 -9.01 -11.64
C GLN A 10 -0.55 -7.80 -12.46
N GLN A 11 -1.04 -6.60 -12.12
CA GLN A 11 -0.62 -5.37 -12.80
C GLN A 11 0.87 -5.07 -12.60
N VAL A 12 1.42 -5.30 -11.41
CA VAL A 12 2.86 -5.13 -11.15
C VAL A 12 3.67 -6.13 -11.96
N GLN A 13 3.29 -7.40 -11.97
CA GLN A 13 3.97 -8.42 -12.81
C GLN A 13 3.98 -7.99 -14.27
N GLY A 14 2.81 -7.63 -14.83
CA GLY A 14 2.68 -7.25 -16.24
C GLY A 14 3.48 -6.02 -16.63
N LYS A 15 3.72 -5.08 -15.69
CA LYS A 15 4.46 -3.84 -15.96
C LYS A 15 5.97 -3.93 -15.67
N THR A 16 6.40 -4.87 -14.84
CA THR A 16 7.79 -4.92 -14.34
C THR A 16 8.54 -6.18 -14.74
N GLY A 17 7.84 -7.25 -15.13
CA GLY A 17 8.45 -8.56 -15.39
C GLY A 17 8.86 -9.32 -14.13
N LEU A 18 8.59 -8.78 -12.93
CA LEU A 18 8.86 -9.47 -11.66
C LEU A 18 8.08 -10.77 -11.54
N THR A 19 8.64 -11.73 -10.81
CA THR A 19 7.91 -12.95 -10.49
C THR A 19 6.68 -12.65 -9.63
N ARG A 20 5.74 -13.60 -9.59
CA ARG A 20 4.56 -13.48 -8.72
C ARG A 20 4.92 -13.34 -7.25
N LYS A 21 5.95 -14.06 -6.81
CA LYS A 21 6.43 -14.03 -5.42
C LYS A 21 6.97 -12.64 -5.06
N GLU A 22 7.82 -12.07 -5.92
CA GLU A 22 8.40 -10.74 -5.70
C GLU A 22 7.33 -9.64 -5.73
N SER A 23 6.42 -9.71 -6.72
CA SER A 23 5.31 -8.75 -6.82
C SER A 23 4.40 -8.79 -5.59
N MET A 24 4.09 -9.98 -5.09
CA MET A 24 3.31 -10.14 -3.87
C MET A 24 4.07 -9.61 -2.65
N ALA A 25 5.35 -9.94 -2.51
CA ALA A 25 6.19 -9.44 -1.42
C ALA A 25 6.28 -7.91 -1.41
N GLY A 26 6.41 -7.27 -2.58
CA GLY A 26 6.45 -5.82 -2.72
C GLY A 26 5.13 -5.15 -2.30
N ILE A 27 3.99 -5.66 -2.78
CA ILE A 27 2.67 -5.15 -2.39
C ILE A 27 2.41 -5.33 -0.89
N ASP A 28 2.78 -6.48 -0.33
CA ASP A 28 2.59 -6.77 1.09
C ASP A 28 3.47 -5.88 1.97
N GLY A 29 4.72 -5.69 1.55
CA GLY A 29 5.66 -4.77 2.18
C GLY A 29 5.15 -3.34 2.18
N LEU A 30 4.63 -2.85 1.05
CA LEU A 30 4.04 -1.50 0.95
C LEU A 30 2.92 -1.32 1.96
N PHE A 31 1.93 -2.21 1.99
CA PHE A 31 0.83 -2.11 2.96
C PHE A 31 1.29 -2.27 4.40
N LYS A 32 2.32 -3.08 4.65
CA LYS A 32 2.90 -3.22 5.99
C LYS A 32 3.51 -1.90 6.46
N ILE A 33 4.35 -1.26 5.64
CA ILE A 33 4.99 0.03 5.97
C ILE A 33 3.94 1.11 6.23
N ILE A 34 2.93 1.22 5.36
CA ILE A 34 1.85 2.22 5.53
C ILE A 34 1.13 2.02 6.87
N LYS A 35 0.74 0.78 7.19
CA LYS A 35 0.05 0.48 8.45
C LYS A 35 0.93 0.73 9.67
N ASP A 36 2.21 0.40 9.58
CA ASP A 36 3.16 0.58 10.67
C ASP A 36 3.42 2.06 10.96
N GLU A 37 3.66 2.89 9.94
CA GLU A 37 3.85 4.34 10.14
C GLU A 37 2.60 4.99 10.74
N LEU A 38 1.40 4.62 10.25
CA LEU A 38 0.15 5.15 10.78
C LEU A 38 -0.12 4.71 12.23
N SER A 39 0.25 3.49 12.62
CA SER A 39 0.08 3.01 14.01
C SER A 39 0.90 3.84 15.00
N HIS A 40 2.06 4.36 14.55
CA HIS A 40 2.92 5.27 15.28
C HIS A 40 2.50 6.75 15.16
N TRP A 41 1.29 7.04 14.67
CA TRP A 41 0.76 8.39 14.43
C TRP A 41 1.60 9.24 13.46
N LYS A 42 2.47 8.61 12.65
CA LYS A 42 3.28 9.31 11.65
C LYS A 42 2.49 9.46 10.35
N PRO A 43 2.39 10.68 9.78
CA PRO A 43 1.76 10.88 8.48
C PRO A 43 2.50 10.14 7.36
N VAL A 44 1.76 9.43 6.51
CA VAL A 44 2.31 8.83 5.28
C VAL A 44 1.94 9.72 4.10
N LYS A 45 2.95 10.22 3.38
CA LYS A 45 2.76 11.06 2.18
C LYS A 45 3.30 10.33 0.96
N ILE A 46 2.43 10.11 -0.03
CA ILE A 46 2.80 9.59 -1.34
C ILE A 46 2.59 10.71 -2.36
N SER A 47 3.68 11.27 -2.87
CA SER A 47 3.64 12.36 -3.84
C SER A 47 2.88 11.94 -5.11
N GLY A 48 2.01 12.82 -5.62
CA GLY A 48 1.15 12.52 -6.77
C GLY A 48 -0.02 11.59 -6.48
N PHE A 49 -0.19 11.10 -5.23
CA PHE A 49 -1.30 10.24 -4.84
C PHE A 49 -2.11 10.82 -3.68
N GLY A 50 -1.47 11.07 -2.52
CA GLY A 50 -2.18 11.57 -1.36
C GLY A 50 -1.36 11.57 -0.06
N LYS A 51 -1.99 12.09 0.99
CA LYS A 51 -1.46 12.09 2.36
C LYS A 51 -2.47 11.42 3.28
N TRP A 52 -2.00 10.46 4.08
CA TRP A 52 -2.79 9.79 5.11
C TRP A 52 -2.29 10.15 6.50
N THR A 53 -3.23 10.36 7.41
CA THR A 53 -3.00 10.73 8.81
C THR A 53 -4.04 10.08 9.70
N VAL A 54 -3.68 9.70 10.92
CA VAL A 54 -4.64 9.23 11.92
C VAL A 54 -5.36 10.41 12.54
N LEU A 55 -6.69 10.33 12.62
CA LEU A 55 -7.53 11.31 13.30
C LEU A 55 -8.12 10.69 14.56
N LYS A 56 -8.14 11.45 15.66
CA LYS A 56 -8.84 11.05 16.88
C LYS A 56 -10.28 11.54 16.81
N LYS A 57 -11.25 10.62 16.82
CA LYS A 57 -12.66 10.99 16.95
C LYS A 57 -12.90 11.52 18.36
N LYS A 58 -13.52 12.70 18.48
CA LYS A 58 -14.02 13.19 19.78
C LYS A 58 -15.18 12.29 20.22
N ALA A 59 -15.19 11.90 21.49
CA ALA A 59 -16.27 11.12 22.09
C ALA A 59 -17.58 11.92 22.10
#